data_AF-A0AA90R330-F1
#
_entry.id   AF-A0AA90R330-F1
#
_cell.length_a   1.000
_cell.length_b   1.000
_cell.length_c   1.000
_cell.angle_alpha   90.00
_cell.angle_beta   90.00
_cell.angle_gamma   90.00
#
_symmetry.space_group_name_H-M   'P 1'
#
loop_
_entity.id
_entity.type
_entity.pdbx_description
1 polymer ?
#
loop_
_entity_poly.entity_id
_entity_poly.type
_entity_poly.pdbx_seq_one_letter_code
_entity_poly.pdbx_strand_id
1 'polypeptide(L)'
;MSALGTLAAGVTGGIWKIIAVVLLAALLLVGAWTGGGWYLAARDRDAARVELVAERAATAELRAAIQLQNDAIEAAGNAKAAADARGLAAQQQAVANGKRFDAALARVAGARATTCDEAMPAVNVILEWVR
;
A
#
# COMPACT_ATOMS: atom_id res chain seq x y z
N MET A 1 88.93 4.84 -34.57
CA MET A 1 87.78 4.27 -33.83
C MET A 1 86.56 5.09 -34.20
N SER A 2 85.55 4.47 -34.81
CA SER A 2 84.38 5.17 -35.37
C SER A 2 83.46 5.67 -34.26
N ALA A 3 82.95 6.90 -34.40
CA ALA A 3 81.93 7.49 -33.53
C ALA A 3 80.64 6.63 -33.44
N LEU A 4 80.42 5.75 -34.42
CA LEU A 4 79.34 4.75 -34.40
C LEU A 4 79.57 3.65 -33.35
N GLY A 5 80.83 3.29 -33.06
CA GLY A 5 81.16 2.30 -32.03
C GLY A 5 80.93 2.83 -30.61
N THR A 6 81.16 4.12 -30.38
CA THR A 6 80.89 4.79 -29.09
C THR A 6 79.40 5.10 -28.89
N LEU A 7 78.65 5.42 -29.96
CA LEU A 7 77.19 5.53 -29.91
C LEU A 7 76.53 4.17 -29.64
N ALA A 8 76.96 3.09 -30.32
CA ALA A 8 76.44 1.75 -30.07
C ALA A 8 76.75 1.23 -28.64
N ALA A 9 77.91 1.59 -28.08
CA ALA A 9 78.28 1.29 -26.70
C ALA A 9 77.49 2.13 -25.66
N GLY A 10 77.16 3.40 -25.97
CA GLY A 10 76.32 4.25 -25.12
C GLY A 10 74.83 3.84 -25.13
N VAL A 11 74.34 3.34 -26.27
CA VAL A 11 72.96 2.87 -26.45
C VAL A 11 72.70 1.57 -25.68
N THR A 12 73.70 0.70 -25.52
CA THR A 12 73.55 -0.60 -24.85
C THR A 12 73.63 -0.55 -23.32
N GLY A 13 74.25 0.48 -22.71
CA GLY A 13 74.45 0.54 -21.26
C GLY A 13 73.36 1.25 -20.44
N GLY A 14 72.64 2.21 -21.03
CA GLY A 14 71.79 3.15 -20.27
C GLY A 14 70.38 3.41 -20.82
N ILE A 15 70.19 3.41 -22.15
CA ILE A 15 68.90 3.78 -22.75
C ILE A 15 67.80 2.79 -22.37
N TRP A 16 68.10 1.50 -22.33
CA TRP A 16 67.15 0.48 -21.90
C TRP A 16 66.64 0.70 -20.45
N LYS A 17 67.49 1.22 -19.54
CA LYS A 17 67.07 1.55 -18.17
C LYS A 17 66.09 2.71 -18.15
N ILE A 18 66.31 3.73 -18.98
CA ILE A 18 65.39 4.88 -19.10
C ILE A 18 64.03 4.39 -19.65
N ILE A 19 64.05 3.58 -20.71
CA ILE A 19 62.82 3.00 -21.28
C ILE A 19 62.08 2.15 -20.24
N ALA A 20 62.79 1.33 -19.47
CA ALA A 20 62.18 0.51 -18.42
C ALA A 20 61.52 1.37 -17.32
N VAL A 21 62.15 2.46 -16.90
CA VAL A 21 61.58 3.39 -15.91
C VAL A 21 60.34 4.09 -16.47
N VAL A 22 60.36 4.52 -17.73
CA VAL A 22 59.20 5.15 -18.39
C VAL A 22 58.04 4.15 -18.50
N LEU A 23 58.31 2.90 -18.90
CA LEU A 23 57.29 1.86 -18.95
C LEU A 23 56.71 1.54 -17.57
N LEU A 24 57.55 1.47 -16.54
CA LEU A 24 57.11 1.28 -15.17
C LEU A 24 56.20 2.43 -14.72
N ALA A 25 56.57 3.68 -14.99
CA ALA A 25 55.75 4.84 -14.65
C ALA A 25 54.39 4.81 -15.38
N ALA A 26 54.38 4.44 -16.67
CA ALA A 26 53.15 4.29 -17.44
C ALA A 26 52.25 3.17 -16.87
N LEU A 27 52.84 2.02 -16.51
CA LEU A 27 52.11 0.91 -15.87
C LEU A 27 51.52 1.29 -14.51
N LEU A 28 52.26 2.04 -13.69
CA LEU A 28 51.77 2.53 -12.41
C LEU A 28 50.61 3.53 -12.59
N LEU A 29 50.71 4.44 -13.56
CA LEU A 29 49.62 5.38 -13.87
C LEU A 29 48.36 4.65 -14.31
N VAL A 30 48.46 3.70 -15.25
CA VAL A 30 47.31 2.93 -15.74
C VAL A 30 46.75 2.05 -14.62
N GLY A 31 47.60 1.39 -13.84
CA GLY A 31 47.19 0.55 -12.71
C GLY A 31 46.48 1.35 -11.62
N ALA A 32 46.99 2.54 -11.28
CA ALA A 32 46.36 3.43 -10.31
C ALA A 32 45.01 3.97 -10.82
N TRP A 33 44.94 4.37 -12.09
CA TRP A 33 43.71 4.92 -12.67
C TRP A 33 42.61 3.87 -12.82
N THR A 34 42.96 2.68 -13.33
CA THR A 34 42.01 1.57 -13.46
C THR A 34 41.60 1.03 -12.09
N GLY A 35 42.53 0.82 -11.17
CA GLY A 35 42.24 0.35 -9.81
C GLY A 35 41.36 1.33 -9.03
N GLY A 36 41.67 2.63 -9.09
CA GLY A 36 40.86 3.68 -8.47
C GLY A 36 39.47 3.78 -9.07
N GLY A 37 39.35 3.71 -10.40
CA GLY A 37 38.06 3.71 -11.10
C GLY A 37 37.19 2.51 -10.72
N TRP A 38 37.76 1.30 -10.67
CA TRP A 38 37.06 0.10 -10.23
C TRP A 38 36.61 0.18 -8.77
N TYR A 39 37.45 0.73 -7.90
CA TYR A 39 37.12 0.91 -6.48
C TYR A 39 35.93 1.86 -6.29
N LEU A 40 35.92 3.01 -6.98
CA LEU A 40 34.80 3.96 -6.93
C LEU A 40 33.53 3.35 -7.51
N ALA A 41 33.61 2.67 -8.66
CA ALA A 41 32.46 2.01 -9.26
C ALA A 41 31.89 0.90 -8.35
N ALA A 42 32.74 0.14 -7.66
CA ALA A 42 32.30 -0.85 -6.68
C ALA A 42 31.58 -0.20 -5.49
N ARG A 43 32.13 0.90 -4.97
CA ARG A 43 31.51 1.66 -3.88
C ARG A 43 30.15 2.21 -4.26
N ASP A 44 30.02 2.82 -5.43
CA ASP A 44 28.75 3.40 -5.91
C ASP A 44 27.71 2.31 -6.14
N ARG A 45 28.14 1.16 -6.70
CA ARG A 45 27.29 -0.02 -6.84
C ARG A 45 26.77 -0.51 -5.49
N ASP A 46 27.63 -0.58 -4.48
CA ASP A 46 27.23 -1.06 -3.15
C ASP A 46 26.29 -0.07 -2.47
N ALA A 47 26.53 1.24 -2.58
CA ALA A 47 25.61 2.28 -2.11
C ALA A 47 24.24 2.16 -2.78
N ALA A 48 24.20 2.06 -4.11
CA ALA A 48 22.96 1.91 -4.87
C ALA A 48 22.20 0.62 -4.52
N ARG A 49 22.92 -0.46 -4.17
CA ARG A 49 22.30 -1.72 -3.71
C ARG A 49 21.63 -1.58 -2.35
N VAL A 50 22.28 -0.86 -1.43
CA VAL A 50 21.70 -0.59 -0.11
C VAL A 50 20.43 0.24 -0.25
N GLU A 51 20.49 1.31 -1.04
CA GLU A 51 19.32 2.16 -1.34
C GLU A 51 18.19 1.37 -1.99
N LEU A 52 18.51 0.53 -3.00
CA LEU A 52 17.52 -0.32 -3.66
C LEU A 52 16.84 -1.31 -2.68
N VAL A 53 17.58 -1.86 -1.72
CA VAL A 53 17.00 -2.74 -0.70
C VAL A 53 16.09 -1.95 0.25
N ALA A 54 16.50 -0.75 0.65
CA ALA A 54 15.68 0.13 1.49
C ALA A 54 14.36 0.51 0.80
N GLU A 55 14.43 0.93 -0.47
CA GLU A 55 13.25 1.27 -1.28
C GLU A 55 12.32 0.08 -1.48
N ARG A 56 12.87 -1.12 -1.69
CA ARG A 56 12.06 -2.35 -1.79
C ARG A 56 11.36 -2.69 -0.49
N ALA A 57 12.03 -2.51 0.65
CA ALA A 57 11.43 -2.73 1.96
C ALA A 57 10.28 -1.75 2.22
N ALA A 58 10.51 -0.45 1.99
CA ALA A 58 9.48 0.59 2.12
C ALA A 58 8.29 0.33 1.18
N THR A 59 8.56 -0.06 -0.07
CA THR A 59 7.51 -0.42 -1.03
C THR A 59 6.71 -1.65 -0.59
N ALA A 60 7.38 -2.65 0.00
CA ALA A 60 6.70 -3.84 0.51
C ALA A 60 5.77 -3.49 1.69
N GLU A 61 6.22 -2.64 2.61
CA GLU A 61 5.41 -2.13 3.72
C GLU A 61 4.19 -1.34 3.23
N LEU A 62 4.40 -0.42 2.27
CA LEU A 62 3.29 0.33 1.66
C LEU A 62 2.27 -0.58 0.97
N ARG A 63 2.72 -1.61 0.25
CA ARG A 63 1.80 -2.58 -0.36
C ARG A 63 1.01 -3.35 0.68
N ALA A 64 1.64 -3.78 1.77
CA ALA A 64 0.95 -4.47 2.86
C ALA A 64 -0.09 -3.55 3.52
N ALA A 65 0.24 -2.27 3.75
CA ALA A 65 -0.69 -1.30 4.31
C ALA A 65 -1.87 -1.00 3.37
N ILE A 66 -1.65 -0.96 2.06
CA ILE A 66 -2.72 -0.79 1.06
C ILE A 66 -3.63 -2.03 1.03
N GLN A 67 -3.07 -3.23 1.09
CA GLN A 67 -3.87 -4.46 1.18
C GLN A 67 -4.76 -4.47 2.42
N LEU A 68 -4.20 -4.14 3.59
CA LEU A 68 -4.97 -4.06 4.83
C LEU A 68 -6.11 -3.03 4.75
N GLN A 69 -5.85 -1.86 4.14
CA GLN A 69 -6.87 -0.83 3.95
C GLN A 69 -7.98 -1.31 2.99
N ASN A 70 -7.62 -1.97 1.90
CA ASN A 70 -8.60 -2.51 0.95
C ASN A 70 -9.48 -3.57 1.61
N ASP A 71 -8.90 -4.49 2.37
CA ASP A 71 -9.64 -5.53 3.10
C ASP A 71 -10.60 -4.90 4.13
N ALA A 72 -10.15 -3.86 4.83
CA ALA A 72 -10.98 -3.13 5.78
C ALA A 72 -12.14 -2.38 5.11
N ILE A 73 -11.91 -1.77 3.94
CA ILE A 73 -12.94 -1.09 3.14
C ILE A 73 -13.96 -2.10 2.63
N GLU A 74 -13.52 -3.25 2.14
CA GLU A 74 -14.41 -4.32 1.68
C GLU A 74 -15.28 -4.85 2.83
N ALA A 75 -14.67 -5.14 3.99
CA ALA A 75 -15.39 -5.57 5.18
C ALA A 75 -16.41 -4.51 5.64
N ALA A 76 -16.04 -3.23 5.64
CA ALA A 76 -16.94 -2.14 5.99
C ALA A 76 -18.10 -2.00 4.99
N GLY A 77 -17.82 -2.15 3.68
CA GLY A 77 -18.84 -2.15 2.63
C GLY A 77 -19.85 -3.29 2.80
N ASN A 78 -19.37 -4.49 3.07
CA ASN A 78 -20.22 -5.66 3.32
C ASN A 78 -21.08 -5.48 4.59
N ALA A 79 -20.49 -4.97 5.67
CA ALA A 79 -21.22 -4.68 6.91
C ALA A 79 -22.29 -3.61 6.70
N LYS A 80 -21.99 -2.56 5.91
CA LYS A 80 -22.96 -1.53 5.55
C LYS A 80 -24.11 -2.10 4.73
N ALA A 81 -23.83 -2.90 3.70
CA ALA A 81 -24.87 -3.53 2.88
C ALA A 81 -25.80 -4.42 3.72
N ALA A 82 -25.25 -5.18 4.67
CA ALA A 82 -26.04 -5.97 5.61
C ALA A 82 -26.89 -5.11 6.57
N ALA A 83 -26.35 -3.97 7.03
CA ALA A 83 -27.11 -3.02 7.84
C ALA A 83 -28.24 -2.36 7.04
N ASP A 84 -27.99 -1.95 5.81
CA ASP A 84 -28.98 -1.34 4.92
C ASP A 84 -30.12 -2.34 4.59
N ALA A 85 -29.78 -3.61 4.34
CA ALA A 85 -30.77 -4.67 4.14
C ALA A 85 -31.67 -4.88 5.38
N ARG A 86 -31.08 -4.88 6.59
CA ARG A 86 -31.85 -4.94 7.84
C ARG A 86 -32.72 -3.70 8.04
N GLY A 87 -32.20 -2.52 7.71
CA GLY A 87 -32.95 -1.25 7.76
C GLY A 87 -34.16 -1.25 6.83
N LEU A 88 -34.00 -1.72 5.59
CA LEU A 88 -35.09 -1.87 4.64
C LEU A 88 -36.14 -2.86 5.12
N ALA A 89 -35.71 -4.02 5.64
CA ALA A 89 -36.63 -5.00 6.21
C ALA A 89 -37.43 -4.43 7.39
N ALA A 90 -36.78 -3.68 8.29
CA ALA A 90 -37.43 -3.01 9.40
C ALA A 90 -38.44 -1.94 8.94
N GLN A 91 -38.11 -1.16 7.91
CA GLN A 91 -39.04 -0.18 7.33
C GLN A 91 -40.27 -0.85 6.72
N GLN A 92 -40.08 -1.94 5.97
CA GLN A 92 -41.19 -2.70 5.40
C GLN A 92 -42.11 -3.27 6.48
N GLN A 93 -41.52 -3.82 7.56
CA GLN A 93 -42.28 -4.29 8.72
C GLN A 93 -43.03 -3.14 9.41
N ALA A 94 -42.40 -1.99 9.59
CA ALA A 94 -43.04 -0.82 10.19
C ALA A 94 -44.23 -0.33 9.36
N VAL A 95 -44.09 -0.28 8.03
CA VAL A 95 -45.21 0.08 7.13
C VAL A 95 -46.33 -0.95 7.20
N ALA A 96 -46.01 -2.24 7.20
CA ALA A 96 -47.02 -3.30 7.31
C ALA A 96 -47.76 -3.23 8.64
N ASN A 97 -47.04 -3.03 9.74
CA ASN A 97 -47.62 -2.86 11.07
C ASN A 97 -48.47 -1.60 11.14
N GLY A 98 -47.98 -0.46 10.64
CA GLY A 98 -48.74 0.80 10.58
C GLY A 98 -50.07 0.62 9.87
N LYS A 99 -50.10 -0.03 8.71
CA LYS A 99 -51.35 -0.35 8.00
C LYS A 99 -52.31 -1.21 8.83
N ARG A 100 -51.80 -2.20 9.58
CA ARG A 100 -52.62 -3.03 10.48
C ARG A 100 -53.22 -2.20 11.62
N PHE A 101 -52.41 -1.35 12.23
CA PHE A 101 -52.87 -0.42 13.27
C PHE A 101 -53.92 0.57 12.74
N ASP A 102 -53.69 1.18 11.58
CA ASP A 102 -54.65 2.10 10.96
C ASP A 102 -55.98 1.41 10.64
N ALA A 103 -55.93 0.17 10.14
CA ALA A 103 -57.13 -0.63 9.88
C ALA A 103 -57.89 -0.99 11.17
N ALA A 104 -57.17 -1.29 12.25
CA ALA A 104 -57.77 -1.52 13.57
C ALA A 104 -58.44 -0.25 14.11
N LEU A 105 -57.78 0.91 14.01
CA LEU A 105 -58.33 2.21 14.43
C LEU A 105 -59.57 2.59 13.63
N ALA A 106 -59.58 2.36 12.31
CA ALA A 106 -60.72 2.66 11.45
C ALA A 106 -62.00 1.89 11.87
N ARG A 107 -61.87 0.67 12.41
CA ARG A 107 -63.02 -0.12 12.89
C ARG A 107 -63.63 0.41 14.18
N VAL A 108 -62.86 1.18 14.95
CA VAL A 108 -63.26 1.71 16.24
C VAL A 108 -63.54 3.21 16.17
N ALA A 109 -63.37 3.84 15.00
CA ALA A 109 -63.54 5.28 14.77
C ALA A 109 -64.94 5.83 15.11
N GLY A 110 -65.97 4.98 15.20
CA GLY A 110 -67.32 5.35 15.62
C GLY A 110 -67.62 5.12 17.11
N ALA A 111 -66.73 4.48 17.87
CA ALA A 111 -66.95 4.20 19.27
C ALA A 111 -66.71 5.46 20.12
N ARG A 112 -67.78 5.99 20.73
CA ARG A 112 -67.70 7.00 21.79
C ARG A 112 -67.91 6.31 23.12
N ALA A 113 -66.90 6.33 23.96
CA ALA A 113 -66.97 5.89 25.35
C ALA A 113 -66.79 7.10 26.26
N THR A 114 -67.64 7.19 27.29
CA THR A 114 -67.55 8.24 28.33
C THR A 114 -66.97 7.70 29.63
N THR A 115 -66.89 6.37 29.76
CA THR A 115 -66.27 5.66 30.90
C THR A 115 -65.29 4.59 30.40
N CYS A 116 -64.39 4.12 31.29
CA CYS A 116 -63.40 3.09 30.93
C CYS A 116 -64.06 1.74 30.57
N ASP A 117 -65.18 1.41 31.21
CA ASP A 117 -65.91 0.16 30.99
C ASP A 117 -66.54 0.12 29.59
N GLU A 118 -67.01 1.28 29.10
CA GLU A 118 -67.51 1.46 27.73
C GLU A 118 -66.40 1.39 26.67
N ALA A 119 -65.15 1.72 27.04
CA ALA A 119 -64.01 1.72 26.13
C ALA A 119 -63.36 0.32 25.97
N MET A 120 -63.52 -0.58 26.93
CA MET A 120 -62.86 -1.91 26.91
C MET A 120 -63.19 -2.79 25.71
N PRO A 121 -64.44 -2.88 25.21
CA PRO A 121 -64.74 -3.69 24.03
C PRO A 121 -63.98 -3.20 22.79
N ALA A 122 -63.88 -1.88 22.62
CA ALA A 122 -63.16 -1.22 21.55
C ALA A 122 -61.65 -1.49 21.62
N VAL A 123 -61.05 -1.42 22.81
CA VAL A 123 -59.63 -1.75 23.03
C VAL A 123 -59.35 -3.23 22.78
N ASN A 124 -60.25 -4.13 23.20
CA ASN A 124 -60.08 -5.56 22.98
C ASN A 124 -60.05 -5.91 21.49
N VAL A 125 -60.91 -5.28 20.68
CA VAL A 125 -60.92 -5.45 19.22
C VAL A 125 -59.62 -4.97 18.58
N ILE A 126 -59.02 -3.87 19.07
CA ILE A 126 -57.72 -3.39 18.60
C ILE A 126 -56.61 -4.38 18.99
N LEU A 127 -56.60 -4.86 20.23
CA LEU A 127 -55.58 -5.79 20.72
C LEU A 127 -55.63 -7.16 20.02
N GLU A 128 -56.82 -7.69 19.72
CA GLU A 128 -56.97 -8.94 18.95
C GLU A 128 -56.43 -8.83 17.53
N TRP A 129 -56.53 -7.65 16.91
CA TRP A 129 -56.11 -7.43 15.53
C TRP A 129 -54.64 -7.07 15.35
N VAL A 130 -54.05 -6.47 16.38
CA VAL A 130 -52.65 -6.03 16.39
C VAL A 130 -51.69 -7.15 16.81
N ARG A 131 -52.19 -8.15 17.54
CA ARG A 131 -51.41 -9.31 18.00
C ARG A 131 -50.96 -10.20 16.85
#